data_AF-A0A6L9SBL1-F1
#
_entry.id   AF-A0A6L9SBL1-F1
#
_cell.length_a   1.000
_cell.length_b   1.000
_cell.length_c   1.000
_cell.angle_alpha   90.00
_cell.angle_beta   90.00
_cell.angle_gamma   90.00
#
_symmetry.space_group_name_H-M   'P 1'
#
loop_
_entity.id
_entity.type
_entity.pdbx_description
1 polymer ?
#
loop_
_entity_poly.entity_id
_entity_poly.type
_entity_poly.pdbx_seq_one_letter_code
_entity_poly.pdbx_strand_id
1 'polypeptide(L)'
;MLIRRIQRSWESWRGRAIEPVVRDAVLRIAPELGWPDVEQVGGWWNRQNNPEVDLIGADRPEVARRVVFAGSIKWHETKRFDDHDHHMLVREATAVPGFDENTDLVAVSRGGFAPSLPVRQIGPTDLVEAWQQ
;
A
#
# COMPACT_ATOMS: atom_id res chain seq x y z
N MET A 1 -5.31 -21.41 26.36
CA MET A 1 -4.09 -21.43 25.52
C MET A 1 -4.32 -20.97 24.08
N LEU A 2 -5.45 -21.31 23.45
CA LEU A 2 -5.83 -20.83 22.11
C LEU A 2 -6.02 -19.29 22.01
N ILE A 3 -6.70 -18.68 22.98
CA ILE A 3 -6.95 -17.22 23.01
C ILE A 3 -5.64 -16.40 22.98
N ARG A 4 -4.60 -16.82 23.72
CA ARG A 4 -3.30 -16.11 23.69
C ARG A 4 -2.59 -16.23 22.34
N ARG A 5 -2.78 -17.33 21.61
CA ARG A 5 -2.22 -17.52 20.26
C ARG A 5 -2.98 -16.67 19.25
N ILE A 6 -4.31 -16.65 19.32
CA ILE A 6 -5.16 -15.79 18.50
C ILE A 6 -4.80 -14.31 18.73
N GLN A 7 -4.67 -13.88 20.00
CA GLN A 7 -4.27 -12.51 20.32
C GLN A 7 -2.90 -12.12 19.73
N ARG A 8 -1.91 -13.00 19.77
CA ARG A 8 -0.58 -12.75 19.16
C ARG A 8 -0.63 -12.72 17.64
N SER A 9 -1.47 -13.54 17.02
CA SER A 9 -1.62 -13.62 15.57
C SER A 9 -2.58 -12.55 15.01
N TRP A 10 -3.37 -11.91 15.86
CA TRP A 10 -4.44 -11.00 15.50
C TRP A 10 -3.95 -9.79 14.70
N GLU A 11 -2.81 -9.20 15.06
CA GLU A 11 -2.24 -8.06 14.34
C GLU A 11 -1.87 -8.43 12.90
N SER A 12 -1.20 -9.56 12.70
CA SER A 12 -0.83 -10.05 11.38
C SER A 12 -2.05 -10.45 10.54
N TRP A 13 -3.04 -11.10 11.16
CA TRP A 13 -4.31 -11.45 10.49
C TRP A 13 -5.08 -10.21 10.08
N ARG A 14 -5.17 -9.20 10.94
CA ARG A 14 -5.82 -7.92 10.63
C ARG A 14 -5.10 -7.20 9.49
N GLY A 15 -3.77 -7.22 9.49
CA GLY A 15 -2.96 -6.66 8.40
C GLY A 15 -3.37 -7.25 7.05
N ARG A 16 -3.33 -8.57 6.90
CA ARG A 16 -3.69 -9.24 5.64
C ARG A 16 -5.15 -9.06 5.26
N ALA A 17 -6.06 -9.10 6.24
CA ALA A 17 -7.49 -8.97 5.99
C ALA A 17 -7.87 -7.56 5.50
N ILE A 18 -7.08 -6.52 5.86
CA ILE A 18 -7.37 -5.16 5.43
C ILE A 18 -6.85 -4.84 4.02
N GLU A 19 -5.82 -5.54 3.55
CA GLU A 19 -5.18 -5.20 2.27
C GLU A 19 -6.15 -5.14 1.08
N PRO A 20 -7.09 -6.08 0.88
CA PRO A 20 -8.05 -5.97 -0.24
C PRO A 20 -8.95 -4.75 -0.13
N VAL A 21 -9.33 -4.37 1.11
CA VAL A 21 -10.19 -3.20 1.37
C VAL A 21 -9.42 -1.91 1.09
N VAL A 22 -8.16 -1.83 1.49
CA VAL A 22 -7.28 -0.69 1.18
C VAL A 22 -7.05 -0.58 -0.31
N ARG A 23 -6.76 -1.68 -1.00
CA ARG A 23 -6.56 -1.69 -2.46
C ARG A 23 -7.80 -1.17 -3.19
N ASP A 24 -8.99 -1.63 -2.82
CA ASP A 24 -10.25 -1.15 -3.43
C ASP A 24 -10.51 0.34 -3.14
N ALA A 25 -10.28 0.77 -1.88
CA ALA A 25 -10.42 2.18 -1.51
C ALA A 25 -9.46 3.07 -2.30
N VAL A 26 -8.18 2.69 -2.40
CA VAL A 26 -7.16 3.43 -3.17
C VAL A 26 -7.51 3.48 -4.65
N LEU A 27 -8.03 2.39 -5.23
CA LEU A 27 -8.49 2.39 -6.62
C LEU A 27 -9.64 3.39 -6.85
N ARG A 28 -10.62 3.43 -5.94
CA ARG A 28 -11.78 4.33 -6.04
C ARG A 28 -11.38 5.80 -6.05
N ILE A 29 -10.39 6.18 -5.23
CA ILE A 29 -9.92 7.57 -5.10
C ILE A 29 -8.70 7.90 -5.97
N ALA A 30 -8.23 6.96 -6.80
CA ALA A 30 -7.03 7.16 -7.61
C ALA A 30 -7.14 8.38 -8.53
N PRO A 31 -8.27 8.66 -9.20
CA PRO A 31 -8.43 9.88 -10.01
C PRO A 31 -8.24 11.17 -9.20
N GLU A 32 -8.81 11.26 -8.00
CA GLU A 32 -8.70 12.41 -7.10
C GLU A 32 -7.28 12.57 -6.55
N LEU A 33 -6.55 11.48 -6.40
CA LEU A 33 -5.13 11.49 -6.06
C LEU A 33 -4.23 11.90 -7.25
N GLY A 34 -4.78 12.12 -8.44
CA GLY A 34 -4.04 12.52 -9.63
C GLY A 34 -3.52 11.35 -10.47
N TRP A 35 -4.11 10.17 -10.31
CA TRP A 35 -3.82 8.98 -11.11
C TRP A 35 -5.07 8.52 -11.88
N PRO A 36 -5.57 9.33 -12.83
CA PRO A 36 -6.80 9.02 -13.58
C PRO A 36 -6.67 7.75 -14.44
N ASP A 37 -5.45 7.35 -14.78
CA ASP A 37 -5.17 6.20 -15.63
C ASP A 37 -4.99 4.89 -14.84
N VAL A 38 -5.12 4.89 -13.51
CA VAL A 38 -5.02 3.67 -12.70
C VAL A 38 -6.33 2.87 -12.80
N GLU A 39 -6.27 1.73 -13.46
CA GLU A 39 -7.42 0.83 -13.63
C GLU A 39 -7.40 -0.35 -12.65
N GLN A 40 -6.24 -0.65 -12.05
CA GLN A 40 -6.11 -1.74 -11.07
C GLN A 40 -5.16 -1.36 -9.94
N VAL A 41 -5.53 -1.74 -8.71
CA VAL A 41 -4.64 -1.70 -7.54
C VAL A 41 -4.51 -3.11 -6.95
N GLY A 42 -3.28 -3.63 -6.91
CA GLY A 42 -2.96 -4.98 -6.46
C GLY A 42 -1.77 -5.02 -5.51
N GLY A 43 -1.32 -6.23 -5.16
CA GLY A 43 0.00 -6.46 -4.55
C GLY A 43 0.94 -7.16 -5.54
N TRP A 44 2.23 -7.11 -5.29
CA TRP A 44 3.23 -7.79 -6.11
C TRP A 44 4.25 -8.53 -5.25
N TRP A 45 4.61 -9.73 -5.67
CA TRP A 45 5.70 -10.51 -5.08
C TRP A 45 6.44 -11.26 -6.19
N ASN A 46 7.74 -11.48 -5.99
CA ASN A 46 8.51 -12.31 -6.91
C ASN A 46 8.34 -13.81 -6.60
N ARG A 47 8.97 -14.68 -7.41
CA ARG A 47 8.92 -16.15 -7.23
C ARG A 47 9.48 -16.63 -5.88
N GLN A 48 10.34 -15.85 -5.25
CA GLN A 48 10.92 -16.16 -3.93
C GLN A 48 10.06 -15.61 -2.78
N ASN A 49 8.94 -14.95 -3.10
CA ASN A 49 8.06 -14.27 -2.18
C ASN A 49 8.78 -13.22 -1.30
N ASN A 50 9.84 -12.60 -1.87
CA ASN A 50 10.63 -11.57 -1.22
C ASN A 50 11.41 -10.73 -2.25
N PRO A 51 11.10 -9.44 -2.44
CA PRO A 51 10.20 -8.64 -1.61
C PRO A 51 8.72 -8.83 -1.96
N GLU A 52 7.86 -8.46 -1.01
CA GLU A 52 6.41 -8.31 -1.16
C GLU A 52 6.09 -6.82 -1.10
N VAL A 53 5.42 -6.30 -2.14
CA VAL A 53 4.97 -4.92 -2.24
C VAL A 53 3.45 -4.92 -2.12
N ASP A 54 2.94 -4.24 -1.09
CA ASP A 54 1.53 -4.34 -0.71
C ASP A 54 0.60 -3.68 -1.74
N LEU A 55 1.07 -2.62 -2.40
CA LEU A 55 0.30 -1.79 -3.32
C LEU A 55 1.05 -1.59 -4.64
N ILE A 56 0.39 -1.89 -5.75
CA ILE A 56 0.80 -1.57 -7.11
C ILE A 56 -0.40 -0.99 -7.84
N GLY A 57 -0.28 0.27 -8.27
CA GLY A 57 -1.22 0.89 -9.19
C GLY A 57 -0.78 0.65 -10.62
N ALA A 58 -1.63 0.04 -11.44
CA ALA A 58 -1.36 -0.29 -12.83
C ALA A 58 -2.40 0.33 -13.76
N ASP A 59 -1.95 0.62 -14.98
CA ASP A 59 -2.79 1.24 -16.02
C ASP A 59 -3.81 0.28 -16.67
N ARG A 60 -3.70 -1.02 -16.40
CA ARG A 60 -4.66 -2.05 -16.86
C ARG A 60 -4.49 -3.35 -16.07
N PRO A 61 -5.53 -4.19 -16.00
CA PRO A 61 -5.60 -5.34 -15.08
C PRO A 61 -4.79 -6.60 -15.45
N GLU A 62 -4.30 -6.72 -16.69
CA GLU A 62 -3.53 -7.90 -17.13
C GLU A 62 -2.01 -7.62 -17.09
N VAL A 63 -1.32 -7.67 -18.22
CA VAL A 63 0.07 -7.24 -18.32
C VAL A 63 0.08 -5.71 -18.31
N ALA A 64 0.28 -5.13 -17.14
CA ALA A 64 0.46 -3.69 -16.95
C ALA A 64 1.45 -3.15 -17.99
N ARG A 65 1.07 -2.07 -18.68
CA ARG A 65 2.00 -1.36 -19.57
C ARG A 65 2.82 -0.35 -18.77
N ARG A 66 2.25 0.19 -17.69
CA ARG A 66 2.92 1.12 -16.79
C ARG A 66 2.56 0.81 -15.34
N VAL A 67 3.57 0.85 -14.48
CA VAL A 67 3.39 0.96 -13.03
C VAL A 67 3.27 2.44 -12.70
N VAL A 68 2.12 2.85 -12.17
CA VAL A 68 1.86 4.26 -11.81
C VAL A 68 2.38 4.56 -10.42
N PHE A 69 2.19 3.62 -9.49
CA PHE A 69 2.73 3.74 -8.15
C PHE A 69 3.05 2.37 -7.54
N ALA A 70 3.96 2.38 -6.57
CA ALA A 70 4.26 1.26 -5.68
C ALA A 70 4.17 1.70 -4.22
N GLY A 71 3.71 0.84 -3.33
CA GLY A 71 3.43 1.25 -1.96
C GLY A 71 3.37 0.15 -0.92
N SER A 72 3.31 0.59 0.34
CA SER A 72 3.19 -0.28 1.51
C SER A 72 2.00 0.11 2.39
N ILE A 73 1.41 -0.89 3.04
CA ILE A 73 0.31 -0.76 3.98
C ILE A 73 0.81 -1.03 5.39
N LYS A 74 0.70 -0.05 6.30
CA LYS A 74 1.00 -0.21 7.73
C LYS A 74 -0.28 -0.07 8.54
N TRP A 75 -0.84 -1.20 8.95
CA TRP A 75 -2.11 -1.25 9.70
C TRP A 75 -1.93 -1.38 11.23
N HIS A 76 -0.96 -0.64 11.78
CA HIS A 76 -0.75 -0.57 13.22
C HIS A 76 -1.61 0.53 13.86
N GLU A 77 -2.05 0.31 15.11
CA GLU A 77 -2.89 1.27 15.83
C GLU A 77 -2.10 2.47 16.36
N THR A 78 -0.86 2.23 16.79
CA THR A 78 -0.04 3.24 17.49
C THR A 78 1.24 3.59 16.75
N LYS A 79 1.77 2.66 15.94
CA LYS A 79 2.99 2.91 15.16
C LYS A 79 2.65 3.73 13.91
N ARG A 80 3.37 4.84 13.73
CA ARG A 80 3.37 5.64 12.51
C ARG A 80 4.27 5.00 11.46
N PHE A 81 3.96 5.23 10.18
CA PHE A 81 4.89 5.01 9.09
C PHE A 81 6.04 6.02 9.22
N ASP A 82 7.28 5.55 9.18
CA ASP A 82 8.49 6.34 9.47
C ASP A 82 9.56 6.26 8.37
N ASP A 83 10.72 6.88 8.58
CA ASP A 83 11.84 6.88 7.62
C ASP A 83 12.37 5.47 7.35
N HIS A 84 12.30 4.58 8.34
CA HIS A 84 12.71 3.19 8.17
C HIS A 84 11.74 2.47 7.23
N ASP A 85 10.44 2.62 7.45
CA ASP A 85 9.40 2.08 6.57
C ASP A 85 9.53 2.65 5.15
N HIS A 86 9.87 3.94 5.00
CA HIS A 86 10.15 4.56 3.70
C HIS A 86 11.36 3.94 2.98
N HIS A 87 12.51 3.82 3.65
CA HIS A 87 13.69 3.20 3.05
C HIS A 87 13.46 1.73 2.64
N MET A 88 12.68 1.00 3.43
CA MET A 88 12.25 -0.35 3.09
C MET A 88 11.40 -0.35 1.82
N LEU A 89 10.39 0.52 1.75
CA LEU A 89 9.53 0.66 0.57
C LEU A 89 10.34 0.99 -0.69
N VAL A 90 11.27 1.96 -0.63
CA VAL A 90 12.14 2.30 -1.76
C VAL A 90 12.91 1.07 -2.23
N ARG A 91 13.55 0.34 -1.31
CA ARG A 91 14.32 -0.86 -1.66
C ARG A 91 13.44 -1.92 -2.33
N GLU A 92 12.25 -2.14 -1.81
CA GLU A 92 11.35 -3.22 -2.26
C GLU A 92 10.69 -2.87 -3.59
N ALA A 93 10.30 -1.61 -3.78
CA ALA A 93 9.70 -1.12 -5.02
C ALA A 93 10.64 -1.25 -6.22
N THR A 94 11.96 -1.07 -6.04
CA THR A 94 12.94 -1.24 -7.14
C THR A 94 13.01 -2.66 -7.71
N ALA A 95 12.48 -3.66 -7.01
CA ALA A 95 12.39 -5.03 -7.51
C ALA A 95 11.19 -5.26 -8.44
N VAL A 96 10.22 -4.34 -8.45
CA VAL A 96 9.01 -4.44 -9.26
C VAL A 96 9.33 -4.17 -10.73
N PRO A 97 9.00 -5.09 -11.66
CA PRO A 97 9.16 -4.84 -13.09
C PRO A 97 8.38 -3.60 -13.54
N GLY A 98 9.07 -2.67 -14.21
CA GLY A 98 8.47 -1.42 -14.67
C GLY A 98 8.48 -0.29 -13.65
N PHE A 99 9.05 -0.49 -12.46
CA PHE A 99 9.36 0.61 -11.53
C PHE A 99 10.49 1.47 -12.10
N ASP A 100 10.25 2.79 -12.13
CA ASP A 100 11.19 3.80 -12.64
C ASP A 100 11.01 5.15 -11.92
N GLU A 101 11.72 6.19 -12.35
CA GLU A 101 11.62 7.54 -11.78
C GLU A 101 10.25 8.20 -11.91
N ASN A 102 9.35 7.67 -12.75
CA ASN A 102 7.99 8.16 -12.98
C ASN A 102 6.95 7.37 -12.17
N THR A 103 7.41 6.47 -11.30
CA THR A 103 6.58 5.66 -10.42
C THR A 103 6.48 6.31 -9.03
N ASP A 104 5.28 6.71 -8.63
CA ASP A 104 5.05 7.32 -7.32
C ASP A 104 5.26 6.29 -6.19
N LEU A 105 5.79 6.74 -5.05
CA LEU A 105 5.81 5.97 -3.81
C LEU A 105 4.61 6.31 -2.94
N VAL A 106 3.93 5.30 -2.42
CA VAL A 106 2.68 5.44 -1.66
C VAL A 106 2.78 4.72 -0.33
N ALA A 107 2.35 5.38 0.74
CA ALA A 107 2.22 4.76 2.05
C ALA A 107 0.78 4.92 2.53
N VAL A 108 0.16 3.78 2.87
CA VAL A 108 -1.10 3.75 3.59
C VAL A 108 -0.79 3.45 5.06
N SER A 109 -1.26 4.29 5.97
CA SER A 109 -1.02 4.09 7.41
C SER A 109 -2.24 4.39 8.24
N ARG A 110 -2.65 3.42 9.08
CA ARG A 110 -3.70 3.65 10.08
C ARG A 110 -3.21 4.53 11.24
N GLY A 111 -1.96 4.33 11.67
CA GLY A 111 -1.36 5.04 12.80
C GLY A 111 -0.84 6.43 12.46
N GLY A 112 -0.97 6.86 11.20
CA GLY A 112 -0.44 8.11 10.68
C GLY A 112 1.03 8.02 10.24
N PHE A 113 1.65 9.18 10.05
CA PHE A 113 2.94 9.32 9.39
C PHE A 113 3.90 10.16 10.23
N ALA A 114 5.20 9.87 10.13
CA ALA A 114 6.26 10.77 10.55
C ALA A 114 6.26 12.03 9.66
N PRO A 115 6.73 13.18 10.18
CA PRO A 115 6.77 14.42 9.40
C PRO A 115 7.75 14.30 8.22
N SER A 116 7.46 15.03 7.14
CA SER A 116 8.39 15.27 6.02
C SER A 116 8.85 14.02 5.23
N LEU A 117 8.06 12.96 5.21
CA LEU A 117 8.35 11.77 4.40
C LEU A 117 8.12 12.03 2.89
N PRO A 118 9.06 11.66 2.00
CA PRO A 118 8.95 11.88 0.55
C PRO A 118 8.14 10.78 -0.14
N VAL A 119 6.90 10.58 0.32
CA VAL A 119 5.98 9.55 -0.14
C VAL A 119 4.56 10.10 -0.06
N ARG A 120 3.70 9.72 -1.01
CA ARG A 120 2.28 10.05 -0.95
C ARG A 120 1.62 9.31 0.21
N GLN A 121 1.00 10.07 1.10
CA GLN A 121 0.40 9.57 2.33
C GLN A 121 -1.11 9.41 2.15
N ILE A 122 -1.62 8.23 2.44
CA ILE A 122 -3.05 7.91 2.43
C ILE A 122 -3.45 7.45 3.83
N GLY A 123 -4.23 8.27 4.51
CA GLY A 123 -4.69 8.05 5.87
C GLY A 123 -6.08 7.43 5.96
N PRO A 124 -6.57 7.15 7.18
CA PRO A 124 -7.90 6.56 7.39
C PRO A 124 -9.05 7.39 6.83
N THR A 125 -8.93 8.73 6.84
CA THR A 125 -9.97 9.62 6.32
C THR A 125 -10.13 9.44 4.81
N ASP A 126 -9.03 9.45 4.06
CA ASP A 126 -9.03 9.24 2.61
C ASP A 126 -9.67 7.88 2.24
N LEU A 127 -9.33 6.84 3.01
CA LEU A 127 -9.88 5.49 2.80
C LEU A 127 -11.39 5.41 3.07
N VAL A 128 -11.92 6.20 4.01
CA VAL A 128 -13.35 6.24 4.32
C VAL A 128 -14.11 7.07 3.29
N GLU A 129 -13.55 8.19 2.85
CA GLU A 129 -14.12 9.05 1.81
C GLU A 129 -14.35 8.29 0.49
N ALA A 130 -13.50 7.31 0.18
CA ALA A 130 -13.66 6.39 -0.95
C ALA A 130 -15.03 5.68 -1.04
N TRP A 131 -15.75 5.59 0.09
CA TRP A 131 -17.04 4.89 0.19
C TRP A 131 -18.22 5.81 0.46
N GLN A 132 -17.98 7.13 0.54
CA GLN A 132 -19.02 8.12 0.76
C GLN A 132 -19.54 8.75 -0.55
N GLN A 133 -19.00 8.33 -1.68
CA GLN A 133 -19.45 8.73 -3.02
C GLN A 133 -20.70 7.96 -3.48
#